data_AF-A0A965EWF9-F1
#
_entry.id   AF-A0A965EWF9-F1
#
_cell.length_a   1.000
_cell.length_b   1.000
_cell.length_c   1.000
_cell.angle_alpha   90.00
_cell.angle_beta   90.00
_cell.angle_gamma   90.00
#
_symmetry.space_group_name_H-M   'P 1'
#
loop_
_entity.id
_entity.type
_entity.pdbx_description
1 polymer ?
#
loop_
_entity_poly.entity_id
_entity_poly.type
_entity_poly.pdbx_seq_one_letter_code
_entity_poly.pdbx_strand_id
1 'polypeptide(L)'
;MKGSRPQQAVLSRDTDMSKTQKTRAVIEGMVDGLNDHRIDDIGQFFAEGFRWMGNFGCGTKHGLQEFQDNWQRPFQAAFSDKVCVDEARLFMGEWAAAFGRQEATHSGEFMGIAPTGKRIEIRYMDFWKVEGDKITDNWVMVDFPHVLAQLGHDVFNAQGWEAFDRGEKTPPRPNNEV
;
A
#
# COMPACT_ATOMS: atom_id res chain seq x y z
N MET A 1 -0.36 4.54 37.93
CA MET A 1 -1.80 4.25 37.69
C MET A 1 -1.91 3.39 36.44
N LYS A 2 -2.57 2.22 36.51
CA LYS A 2 -2.93 1.48 35.29
C LYS A 2 -3.97 2.34 34.55
N GLY A 3 -3.55 3.04 33.50
CA GLY A 3 -4.46 3.79 32.65
C GLY A 3 -5.53 2.86 32.07
N SER A 4 -6.72 3.40 31.79
CA SER A 4 -7.76 2.67 31.07
C SER A 4 -7.17 2.15 29.74
N ARG A 5 -7.42 0.87 29.44
CA ARG A 5 -6.95 0.27 28.19
C ARG A 5 -7.60 1.00 27.01
N PRO A 6 -6.85 1.39 25.96
CA PRO A 6 -7.43 2.04 24.79
C PRO A 6 -8.38 1.09 24.06
N GLN A 7 -9.46 1.64 23.50
CA GLN A 7 -10.37 0.88 22.62
C GLN A 7 -9.62 0.36 21.39
N GLN A 8 -9.90 -0.87 20.98
CA GLN A 8 -9.26 -1.55 19.86
C GLN A 8 -10.27 -1.80 18.74
N ALA A 9 -9.81 -1.82 17.49
CA ALA A 9 -10.59 -2.21 16.31
C ALA A 9 -11.91 -1.43 16.10
N VAL A 10 -11.94 -0.14 16.46
CA VAL A 10 -13.15 0.70 16.37
C VAL A 10 -13.75 0.73 14.96
N LEU A 11 -12.91 0.79 13.92
CA LEU A 11 -13.33 0.88 12.52
C LEU A 11 -14.03 -0.39 12.01
N SER A 12 -13.73 -1.55 12.59
CA SER A 12 -14.29 -2.83 12.15
C SER A 12 -15.31 -3.42 13.13
N ARG A 13 -15.55 -2.79 14.28
CA ARG A 13 -16.39 -3.31 15.37
C ARG A 13 -17.81 -3.68 14.92
N ASP A 14 -18.42 -2.81 14.11
CA ASP A 14 -19.82 -2.91 13.71
C ASP A 14 -19.97 -3.29 12.22
N THR A 15 -18.98 -4.01 11.68
CA THR A 15 -18.94 -4.42 10.27
C THR A 15 -20.13 -5.32 9.91
N ASP A 16 -20.87 -4.96 8.85
CA ASP A 16 -21.94 -5.81 8.31
C ASP A 16 -21.37 -6.96 7.46
N MET A 17 -21.33 -8.16 8.05
CA MET A 17 -20.80 -9.36 7.40
C MET A 17 -21.58 -9.78 6.14
N SER A 18 -22.84 -9.37 6.00
CA SER A 18 -23.65 -9.67 4.81
C SER A 18 -23.11 -8.99 3.55
N LYS A 19 -22.28 -7.96 3.69
CA LYS A 19 -21.70 -7.19 2.58
C LYS A 19 -20.50 -7.85 1.92
N THR A 20 -19.95 -8.93 2.48
CA THR A 20 -18.68 -9.54 2.04
C THR A 20 -18.62 -9.79 0.53
N GLN A 21 -19.67 -10.36 -0.07
CA GLN A 21 -19.69 -10.64 -1.52
C GLN A 21 -19.78 -9.38 -2.37
N LYS A 22 -20.48 -8.35 -1.88
CA LYS A 22 -20.58 -7.06 -2.56
C LYS A 22 -19.22 -6.34 -2.57
N THR A 23 -18.56 -6.31 -1.42
CA THR A 23 -17.20 -5.77 -1.29
C THR A 23 -16.23 -6.49 -2.20
N ARG A 24 -16.29 -7.84 -2.25
CA ARG A 24 -15.49 -8.63 -3.18
C ARG A 24 -15.71 -8.21 -4.63
N ALA A 25 -16.97 -8.11 -5.08
CA ALA A 25 -17.29 -7.73 -6.44
C ALA A 25 -16.76 -6.33 -6.82
N VAL A 26 -16.85 -5.36 -5.90
CA VAL A 26 -16.32 -4.00 -6.11
C VAL A 26 -14.79 -4.02 -6.26
N ILE A 27 -14.08 -4.74 -5.38
CA ILE A 27 -12.62 -4.78 -5.40
C ILE A 27 -12.08 -5.59 -6.57
N GLU A 28 -12.67 -6.75 -6.89
CA GLU A 28 -12.28 -7.55 -8.04
C GLU A 28 -12.50 -6.78 -9.35
N GLY A 29 -13.66 -6.13 -9.51
CA GLY A 29 -13.93 -5.28 -10.66
C GLY A 29 -12.97 -4.10 -10.80
N MET A 30 -12.55 -3.51 -9.67
CA MET A 30 -11.55 -2.44 -9.65
C MET A 30 -10.17 -2.94 -10.08
N VAL A 31 -9.71 -4.09 -9.57
CA VAL A 31 -8.42 -4.70 -9.93
C VAL A 31 -8.38 -5.07 -11.41
N ASP A 32 -9.45 -5.67 -11.93
CA ASP A 32 -9.56 -6.01 -13.35
C ASP A 32 -9.52 -4.73 -14.22
N GLY A 33 -10.23 -3.67 -13.80
CA GLY A 33 -10.18 -2.37 -14.47
C GLY A 33 -8.79 -1.74 -14.51
N LEU A 34 -7.99 -1.90 -13.45
CA LEU A 34 -6.59 -1.44 -13.41
C LEU A 34 -5.68 -2.22 -14.37
N ASN A 35 -5.84 -3.55 -14.42
CA ASN A 35 -5.04 -4.41 -15.30
C ASN A 35 -5.35 -4.21 -16.78
N ASP A 36 -6.61 -3.88 -17.12
CA ASP A 36 -7.03 -3.60 -18.50
C ASP A 36 -6.59 -2.22 -19.02
N HIS A 37 -5.81 -1.45 -18.24
CA HIS A 37 -5.39 -0.07 -18.56
C HIS A 37 -6.55 0.92 -18.82
N ARG A 38 -7.76 0.66 -18.29
CA ARG A 38 -8.91 1.57 -18.39
C ARG A 38 -8.82 2.69 -17.34
N ILE A 39 -7.82 3.56 -17.49
CA ILE A 39 -7.52 4.64 -16.53
C ILE A 39 -8.72 5.59 -16.36
N ASP A 40 -9.49 5.83 -17.41
CA ASP A 40 -10.65 6.74 -17.37
C ASP A 40 -11.86 6.13 -16.60
N ASP A 41 -11.91 4.81 -16.44
CA ASP A 41 -13.05 4.09 -15.82
C ASP A 41 -12.86 3.81 -14.32
N ILE A 42 -11.66 3.98 -13.76
CA ILE A 42 -11.41 3.59 -12.35
C ILE A 42 -12.28 4.39 -11.38
N GLY A 43 -12.61 5.64 -11.73
CA GLY A 43 -13.48 6.50 -10.92
C GLY A 43 -14.87 5.91 -10.67
N GLN A 44 -15.30 4.94 -11.47
CA GLN A 44 -16.55 4.23 -11.22
C GLN A 44 -16.52 3.39 -9.94
N PHE A 45 -15.35 3.02 -9.42
CA PHE A 45 -15.21 2.25 -8.19
C PHE A 45 -14.98 3.11 -6.95
N PHE A 46 -14.56 4.37 -7.11
CA PHE A 46 -14.26 5.25 -5.98
C PHE A 46 -15.38 6.25 -5.71
N ALA A 47 -15.61 6.55 -4.44
CA ALA A 47 -16.42 7.69 -4.05
C ALA A 47 -15.69 8.99 -4.41
N GLU A 48 -16.41 10.08 -4.69
CA GLU A 48 -15.78 11.38 -4.99
C GLU A 48 -14.90 11.87 -3.82
N GLY A 49 -15.40 11.71 -2.59
CA GLY A 49 -14.68 12.02 -1.34
C GLY A 49 -13.74 10.91 -0.85
N PHE A 50 -13.36 9.96 -1.72
CA PHE A 50 -12.47 8.87 -1.39
C PHE A 50 -11.17 9.34 -0.71
N ARG A 51 -10.74 8.66 0.35
CA ARG A 51 -9.48 8.99 1.04
C ARG A 51 -8.45 7.90 0.78
N TRP A 52 -7.28 8.32 0.30
CA TRP A 52 -6.12 7.45 0.15
C TRP A 52 -5.10 7.81 1.23
N MET A 53 -4.86 6.90 2.18
CA MET A 53 -3.96 7.09 3.31
C MET A 53 -2.71 6.23 3.16
N GLY A 54 -1.74 6.73 2.41
CA GLY A 54 -0.43 6.12 2.27
C GLY A 54 0.48 6.32 3.49
N ASN A 55 1.52 5.50 3.59
CA ASN A 55 2.60 5.67 4.57
C ASN A 55 3.38 6.99 4.39
N PHE A 56 4.24 7.29 5.37
CA PHE A 56 5.16 8.42 5.27
C PHE A 56 6.02 8.33 3.99
N GLY A 57 6.20 9.47 3.31
CA GLY A 57 6.79 9.52 1.97
C GLY A 57 5.75 9.44 0.85
N CYS A 58 4.68 8.65 1.02
CA CYS A 58 3.55 8.65 0.09
C CYS A 58 2.68 9.88 0.33
N GLY A 59 2.33 10.15 1.59
CA GLY A 59 1.36 11.17 2.02
C GLY A 59 -0.11 10.76 1.78
N THR A 60 -1.07 11.60 2.18
CA THR A 60 -2.52 11.32 2.06
C THR A 60 -3.17 12.11 0.93
N LYS A 61 -4.22 11.56 0.28
CA LYS A 61 -4.93 12.20 -0.86
C LYS A 61 -6.41 12.27 -0.51
N HIS A 62 -7.04 13.40 -0.83
CA HIS A 62 -8.44 13.68 -0.57
C HIS A 62 -9.20 13.81 -1.90
N GLY A 63 -9.83 12.70 -2.30
CA GLY A 63 -10.57 12.57 -3.54
C GLY A 63 -9.74 11.98 -4.68
N LEU A 64 -10.47 11.55 -5.72
CA LEU A 64 -9.88 10.85 -6.86
C LEU A 64 -8.90 11.72 -7.66
N GLN A 65 -9.22 12.99 -7.89
CA GLN A 65 -8.38 13.92 -8.64
C GLN A 65 -6.99 14.04 -8.00
N GLU A 66 -6.95 14.28 -6.68
CA GLU A 66 -5.69 14.41 -5.96
C GLU A 66 -4.89 13.10 -5.99
N PHE A 67 -5.57 11.96 -5.87
CA PHE A 67 -4.93 10.65 -6.01
C PHE A 67 -4.31 10.44 -7.40
N GLN A 68 -5.03 10.79 -8.47
CA GLN A 68 -4.51 10.64 -9.83
C GLN A 68 -3.31 11.55 -10.08
N ASP A 69 -3.41 12.82 -9.68
CA ASP A 69 -2.38 13.84 -9.94
C ASP A 69 -1.13 13.65 -9.08
N ASN A 70 -1.30 13.30 -7.80
CA ASN A 70 -0.19 13.31 -6.82
C ASN A 70 0.31 11.91 -6.44
N TRP A 71 -0.29 10.85 -6.99
CA TRP A 71 0.18 9.48 -6.78
C TRP A 71 0.24 8.69 -8.09
N GLN A 72 -0.90 8.51 -8.77
CA GLN A 72 -0.98 7.61 -9.91
C GLN A 72 -0.06 8.02 -11.07
N ARG A 73 -0.15 9.27 -11.53
CA ARG A 73 0.66 9.79 -12.64
C ARG A 73 2.16 9.89 -12.27
N PRO A 74 2.55 10.44 -11.10
CA PRO A 74 3.96 10.44 -10.70
C PRO A 74 4.55 9.02 -10.59
N PHE A 75 3.79 8.07 -10.03
CA PHE A 75 4.25 6.68 -9.92
C PHE A 75 4.36 6.01 -11.30
N GLN A 76 3.47 6.32 -12.24
CA GLN A 76 3.59 5.90 -13.65
C GLN A 76 4.79 6.53 -14.36
N ALA A 77 5.13 7.78 -14.04
CA ALA A 77 6.31 8.43 -14.60
C ALA A 77 7.62 7.82 -14.07
N ALA A 78 7.66 7.45 -12.80
CA ALA A 78 8.82 6.80 -12.18
C ALA A 78 9.02 5.33 -12.63
N PHE A 79 7.92 4.60 -12.85
CA PHE A 79 7.92 3.15 -13.03
C PHE A 79 7.07 2.69 -14.22
N SER A 80 7.73 2.06 -15.20
CA SER A 80 7.14 1.49 -16.43
C SER A 80 7.13 -0.05 -16.41
N ASP A 81 6.53 -0.66 -17.45
CA ASP A 81 6.43 -2.12 -17.65
C ASP A 81 5.85 -2.88 -16.45
N LYS A 82 4.85 -2.29 -15.80
CA LYS A 82 4.34 -2.77 -14.52
C LYS A 82 3.59 -4.09 -14.66
N VAL A 83 3.92 -5.03 -13.80
CA VAL A 83 3.15 -6.27 -13.57
C VAL A 83 2.73 -6.28 -12.11
N CYS A 84 1.43 -6.36 -11.85
CA CYS A 84 0.88 -6.41 -10.50
C CYS A 84 0.55 -7.87 -10.14
N VAL A 85 0.98 -8.30 -8.95
CA VAL A 85 0.66 -9.61 -8.39
C VAL A 85 0.13 -9.39 -6.99
N ASP A 86 -1.13 -9.78 -6.76
CA ASP A 86 -1.68 -9.93 -5.41
C ASP A 86 -1.33 -11.33 -4.89
N GLU A 87 -0.51 -11.41 -3.85
CA GLU A 87 -0.20 -12.66 -3.15
C GLU A 87 -1.41 -13.19 -2.40
N ALA A 88 -2.22 -12.29 -1.83
CA ALA A 88 -3.47 -12.64 -1.18
C ALA A 88 -4.48 -11.49 -1.21
N ARG A 89 -5.76 -11.87 -1.24
CA ARG A 89 -6.91 -10.97 -1.02
C ARG A 89 -7.83 -11.57 0.04
N LEU A 90 -8.26 -10.73 0.98
CA LEU A 90 -9.09 -11.07 2.13
C LEU A 90 -10.31 -10.15 2.15
N PHE A 91 -11.45 -10.66 2.60
CA PHE A 91 -12.72 -9.92 2.63
C PHE A 91 -13.46 -10.18 3.94
N MET A 92 -13.99 -9.13 4.56
CA MET A 92 -14.77 -9.19 5.79
C MET A 92 -15.82 -8.07 5.81
N GLY A 93 -17.07 -8.41 5.49
CA GLY A 93 -18.16 -7.45 5.39
C GLY A 93 -17.82 -6.34 4.40
N GLU A 94 -17.73 -5.11 4.89
CA GLU A 94 -17.41 -3.90 4.11
C GLU A 94 -15.90 -3.69 3.91
N TRP A 95 -15.06 -4.54 4.48
CA TRP A 95 -13.61 -4.41 4.43
C TRP A 95 -13.01 -5.42 3.46
N ALA A 96 -11.98 -4.97 2.74
CA ALA A 96 -11.09 -5.84 1.98
C ALA A 96 -9.64 -5.53 2.36
N ALA A 97 -8.76 -6.52 2.25
CA ALA A 97 -7.34 -6.32 2.38
C ALA A 97 -6.61 -7.12 1.30
N ALA A 98 -5.50 -6.57 0.80
CA ALA A 98 -4.58 -7.29 -0.06
C ALA A 98 -3.16 -7.00 0.37
N PHE A 99 -2.26 -7.90 0.04
CA PHE A 99 -0.85 -7.57 0.00
C PHE A 99 -0.24 -8.25 -1.20
N GLY A 100 0.80 -7.61 -1.71
CA GLY A 100 1.56 -8.22 -2.76
C GLY A 100 2.68 -7.36 -3.28
N ARG A 101 2.90 -7.43 -4.59
CA ARG A 101 4.03 -6.76 -5.23
C ARG A 101 3.73 -6.32 -6.66
N GLN A 102 4.33 -5.19 -7.02
CA GLN A 102 4.49 -4.80 -8.41
C GLN A 102 5.93 -5.06 -8.85
N GLU A 103 6.09 -5.63 -10.03
CA GLU A 103 7.38 -5.62 -10.73
C GLU A 103 7.36 -4.48 -11.73
N ALA A 104 8.38 -3.63 -11.70
CA ALA A 104 8.44 -2.48 -12.58
C ALA A 104 9.88 -2.14 -12.99
N THR A 105 10.02 -1.46 -14.12
CA THR A 105 11.29 -0.87 -14.55
C THR A 105 11.37 0.55 -13.99
N HIS A 106 12.45 0.88 -13.26
CA HIS A 106 12.71 2.25 -12.79
C HIS A 106 13.21 3.12 -13.96
N SER A 107 12.25 3.71 -14.67
CA SER A 107 12.44 4.43 -15.94
C SER A 107 12.37 5.95 -15.81
N GLY A 108 11.86 6.47 -14.69
CA GLY A 108 11.86 7.90 -14.37
C GLY A 108 12.55 8.18 -13.05
N GLU A 109 12.62 9.45 -12.66
CA GLU A 109 13.14 9.82 -11.35
C GLU A 109 12.16 9.38 -10.25
N PHE A 110 12.69 8.80 -9.17
CA PHE A 110 11.92 8.44 -7.99
C PHE A 110 12.63 8.93 -6.73
N MET A 111 11.97 9.79 -5.95
CA MET A 111 12.51 10.33 -4.69
C MET A 111 13.91 10.96 -4.81
N GLY A 112 14.16 11.68 -5.91
CA GLY A 112 15.46 12.30 -6.20
C GLY A 112 16.53 11.34 -6.71
N ILE A 113 16.19 10.07 -6.96
CA ILE A 113 17.08 9.09 -7.58
C ILE A 113 16.80 9.05 -9.08
N ALA A 114 17.81 9.38 -9.89
CA ALA A 114 17.75 9.31 -11.34
C ALA A 114 17.38 7.88 -11.83
N PRO A 115 16.72 7.75 -13.00
CA PRO A 115 16.30 6.45 -13.53
C PRO A 115 17.49 5.50 -13.67
N THR A 116 17.39 4.34 -13.03
CA THR A 116 18.46 3.34 -12.99
C THR A 116 18.32 2.28 -14.07
N GLY A 117 17.14 2.19 -14.71
CA GLY A 117 16.80 1.15 -15.69
C GLY A 117 16.64 -0.24 -15.08
N LYS A 118 16.76 -0.40 -13.75
CA LYS A 118 16.62 -1.69 -13.08
C LYS A 118 15.16 -2.13 -13.06
N ARG A 119 14.95 -3.44 -13.24
CA ARG A 119 13.72 -4.12 -12.83
C ARG A 119 13.74 -4.27 -11.31
N ILE A 120 12.71 -3.79 -10.63
CA ILE A 120 12.60 -3.82 -9.17
C ILE A 120 11.25 -4.40 -8.73
N GLU A 121 11.20 -4.82 -7.46
CA GLU A 121 9.98 -5.24 -6.78
C GLU A 121 9.50 -4.15 -5.80
N ILE A 122 8.22 -3.77 -5.92
CA ILE A 122 7.55 -2.76 -5.10
C ILE A 122 6.46 -3.46 -4.30
N ARG A 123 6.79 -3.81 -3.04
CA ARG A 123 5.88 -4.52 -2.13
C ARG A 123 4.86 -3.56 -1.54
N TYR A 124 3.62 -4.01 -1.42
CA TYR A 124 2.52 -3.22 -0.88
C TYR A 124 1.59 -4.01 0.03
N MET A 125 0.85 -3.28 0.86
CA MET A 125 -0.34 -3.74 1.54
C MET A 125 -1.44 -2.70 1.36
N ASP A 126 -2.65 -3.17 1.12
CA ASP A 126 -3.84 -2.36 0.95
C ASP A 126 -4.94 -2.83 1.89
N PHE A 127 -5.67 -1.87 2.47
CA PHE A 127 -6.94 -2.10 3.11
C PHE A 127 -7.95 -1.15 2.51
N TRP A 128 -9.09 -1.67 2.07
CA TRP A 128 -10.18 -0.88 1.51
C TRP A 128 -11.42 -0.94 2.41
N LYS A 129 -12.13 0.18 2.51
CA LYS A 129 -13.51 0.23 2.99
C LYS A 129 -14.43 0.48 1.80
N VAL A 130 -15.45 -0.36 1.67
CA VAL A 130 -16.51 -0.21 0.68
C VAL A 130 -17.80 0.16 1.38
N GLU A 131 -18.42 1.26 0.94
CA GLU A 131 -19.74 1.68 1.39
C GLU A 131 -20.65 1.85 0.17
N GLY A 132 -21.83 1.24 0.22
CA GLY A 132 -22.69 1.17 -0.97
C GLY A 132 -22.02 0.36 -2.09
N ASP A 133 -21.69 1.01 -3.20
CA ASP A 133 -21.06 0.43 -4.40
C ASP A 133 -19.68 1.05 -4.68
N LYS A 134 -19.12 1.76 -3.69
CA LYS A 134 -17.93 2.59 -3.87
C LYS A 134 -16.92 2.35 -2.76
N ILE A 135 -15.64 2.43 -3.12
CA ILE A 135 -14.52 2.51 -2.20
C ILE A 135 -14.51 3.92 -1.62
N THR A 136 -14.62 4.02 -0.29
CA THR A 136 -14.59 5.30 0.44
C THR A 136 -13.23 5.57 1.05
N ASP A 137 -12.51 4.53 1.47
CA ASP A 137 -11.19 4.65 2.05
C ASP A 137 -10.23 3.57 1.54
N ASN A 138 -8.96 3.91 1.42
CA ASN A 138 -7.86 2.98 1.15
C ASN A 138 -6.64 3.34 2.00
N TRP A 139 -6.31 2.48 2.97
CA TRP A 139 -5.06 2.56 3.73
C TRP A 139 -4.00 1.76 3.00
N VAL A 140 -2.85 2.38 2.73
CA VAL A 140 -1.81 1.80 1.88
C VAL A 140 -0.46 1.87 2.57
N MET A 141 0.26 0.76 2.52
CA MET A 141 1.68 0.71 2.84
C MET A 141 2.43 0.31 1.59
N VAL A 142 3.43 1.11 1.21
CA VAL A 142 4.40 0.77 0.17
C VAL A 142 5.78 0.71 0.80
N ASP A 143 6.50 -0.37 0.54
CA ASP A 143 7.83 -0.61 1.10
C ASP A 143 8.91 0.23 0.38
N PHE A 144 8.86 1.54 0.59
CA PHE A 144 9.83 2.47 0.04
C PHE A 144 11.27 2.21 0.47
N PRO A 145 11.57 1.82 1.72
CA PRO A 145 12.92 1.42 2.07
C PRO A 145 13.46 0.31 1.16
N HIS A 146 12.66 -0.72 0.86
CA HIS A 146 13.07 -1.77 -0.07
C HIS A 146 13.23 -1.28 -1.51
N VAL A 147 12.36 -0.39 -1.98
CA VAL A 147 12.51 0.24 -3.30
C VAL A 147 13.83 1.00 -3.37
N LEU A 148 14.07 1.92 -2.43
CA LEU A 148 15.26 2.75 -2.41
C LEU A 148 16.53 1.91 -2.29
N ALA A 149 16.53 0.84 -1.49
CA ALA A 149 17.66 -0.08 -1.38
C ALA A 149 18.01 -0.74 -2.73
N GLN A 150 17.02 -1.22 -3.50
CA GLN A 150 17.24 -1.76 -4.86
C GLN A 150 17.79 -0.69 -5.83
N LEU A 151 17.41 0.57 -5.61
CA LEU A 151 17.89 1.73 -6.36
C LEU A 151 19.25 2.24 -5.89
N GLY A 152 19.86 1.62 -4.87
CA GLY A 152 21.19 1.96 -4.37
C GLY A 152 21.23 3.01 -3.27
N HIS A 153 20.09 3.27 -2.61
CA HIS A 153 19.98 4.20 -1.50
C HIS A 153 19.46 3.51 -0.24
N ASP A 154 20.30 3.44 0.80
CA ASP A 154 19.92 2.89 2.10
C ASP A 154 19.42 4.00 3.04
N VAL A 155 18.11 4.03 3.26
CA VAL A 155 17.46 4.99 4.17
C VAL A 155 17.72 4.74 5.65
N PHE A 156 18.26 3.57 6.02
CA PHE A 156 18.57 3.20 7.40
C PHE A 156 20.04 3.42 7.76
N ASN A 157 20.89 3.87 6.82
CA ASN A 157 22.30 4.17 7.06
C ASN A 157 23.05 3.02 7.74
N ALA A 158 22.92 1.82 7.17
CA ALA A 158 23.42 0.54 7.67
C ALA A 158 22.90 0.13 9.06
N GLN A 159 21.81 0.74 9.55
CA GLN A 159 21.13 0.38 10.80
C GLN A 159 19.86 -0.46 10.58
N GLY A 160 19.61 -0.93 9.35
CA GLY A 160 18.56 -1.91 9.07
C GLY A 160 18.75 -3.18 9.91
N TRP A 161 17.65 -3.72 10.43
CA TRP A 161 17.67 -4.87 11.33
C TRP A 161 17.95 -6.19 10.61
N GLU A 162 17.93 -6.19 9.29
CA GLU A 162 18.38 -7.29 8.44
C GLU A 162 19.87 -7.60 8.68
N ALA A 163 20.64 -6.65 9.23
CA ALA A 163 22.01 -6.90 9.68
C ALA A 163 22.07 -7.92 10.84
N PHE A 164 21.04 -8.00 11.69
CA PHE A 164 20.91 -9.05 12.70
C PHE A 164 20.59 -10.40 12.04
N ASP A 165 19.68 -10.41 11.06
CA ASP A 165 19.27 -11.62 10.35
C ASP A 165 20.43 -12.24 9.54
N ARG A 166 21.32 -11.40 9.00
CA ARG A 166 22.54 -11.82 8.29
C ARG A 166 23.72 -12.15 9.21
N GLY A 167 23.60 -11.92 10.52
CA GLY A 167 24.68 -12.16 11.50
C GLY A 167 25.81 -11.12 11.47
N GLU A 168 25.60 -9.95 10.85
CA GLU A 168 26.56 -8.84 10.81
C GLU A 168 26.58 -8.07 12.14
N LYS A 169 25.48 -8.10 12.89
CA LYS A 169 25.32 -7.48 14.21
C LYS A 169 24.62 -8.44 15.17
N THR A 170 24.76 -8.20 16.47
CA THR A 170 24.04 -8.96 17.52
C THR A 170 22.77 -8.20 17.93
N PRO A 171 21.57 -8.80 17.89
CA PRO A 171 20.35 -8.13 18.33
C PRO A 171 20.39 -7.87 19.85
N PRO A 172 19.96 -6.69 20.31
CA PRO A 172 19.92 -6.38 21.74
C PRO A 172 18.87 -7.24 22.46
N ARG A 173 19.13 -7.60 23.72
CA ARG A 173 18.16 -8.28 24.58
C ARG A 173 17.57 -7.31 25.61
N PRO A 174 16.31 -7.46 26.02
CA PRO A 174 15.75 -6.70 27.14
C PRO A 174 16.54 -6.96 28.44
N ASN A 175 16.74 -5.92 29.26
CA ASN A 175 17.53 -5.97 30.51
C ASN A 175 17.00 -6.93 31.61
N ASN A 176 15.90 -7.64 31.37
CA ASN A 176 15.22 -8.48 32.37
C ASN A 176 15.34 -9.98 32.09
N GLU A 177 16.21 -10.39 31.17
CA GLU A 177 16.57 -11.81 30.96
C GLU A 177 17.90 -12.11 31.64
N VAL A 178 17.85 -12.41 32.95
CA VAL A 178 18.85 -13.21 33.68
C VAL A 178 18.16 -14.48 34.16
#